data_AF-A0A0K0X5K8-F1
#
_entry.id   AF-A0A0K0X5K8-F1
#
_cell.length_a   1.000
_cell.length_b   1.000
_cell.length_c   1.000
_cell.angle_alpha   90.00
_cell.angle_beta   90.00
_cell.angle_gamma   90.00
#
_symmetry.space_group_name_H-M   'P 1'
#
loop_
_entity.id
_entity.type
_entity.pdbx_description
1 polymer ?
#
loop_
_entity_poly.entity_id
_entity_poly.type
_entity_poly.pdbx_seq_one_letter_code
_entity_poly.pdbx_strand_id
1 'polypeptide(L)'
;MRALLDTSVIIATDVGPLDGELAISAITVAEMHFGVLVAKTPEVRAERLRRLLVLQRTFDALPVDDAVADSYGPVAAAVTRAGRQPRARSMDLLIAATARAHSARLYTRNAADFAGLDDLVDVVAV
;
A
#
# COMPACT_ATOMS: atom_id res chain seq x y z
N MET A 1 2.39 10.27 14.66
CA MET A 1 1.49 9.21 14.16
C MET A 1 2.10 8.66 12.88
N ARG A 2 2.08 7.34 12.70
CA ARG A 2 2.65 6.69 11.52
C ARG A 2 1.67 6.75 10.34
N ALA A 3 2.20 6.84 9.13
CA ALA A 3 1.43 6.89 7.91
C ALA A 3 2.02 5.93 6.88
N LEU A 4 1.19 5.02 6.37
CA LEU A 4 1.54 4.06 5.34
C LEU A 4 1.16 4.63 3.98
N LEU A 5 2.11 4.63 3.05
CA LEU A 5 1.88 5.03 1.67
C LEU A 5 1.53 3.80 0.84
N ASP A 6 0.36 3.83 0.21
CA ASP A 6 -0.02 2.89 -0.83
C ASP A 6 0.93 3.03 -2.05
N THR A 7 1.08 1.95 -2.80
CA THR A 7 1.85 1.90 -4.05
C THR A 7 1.38 2.96 -5.05
N SER A 8 0.08 3.26 -5.08
CA SER A 8 -0.49 4.32 -5.92
C SER A 8 0.06 5.72 -5.61
N VAL A 9 0.38 6.00 -4.34
CA VAL A 9 0.99 7.27 -3.90
C VAL A 9 2.48 7.29 -4.23
N ILE A 10 3.16 6.16 -4.05
CA ILE A 10 4.59 6.01 -4.36
C ILE A 10 4.91 6.27 -5.83
N ILE A 11 4.03 5.84 -6.74
CA ILE A 11 4.27 5.99 -8.19
C ILE A 11 3.86 7.36 -8.73
N ALA A 12 3.09 8.13 -7.95
CA ALA A 12 2.59 9.44 -8.34
C ALA A 12 3.71 10.50 -8.29
N THR A 13 3.57 11.53 -9.13
CA THR A 13 4.56 12.61 -9.28
C THR A 13 4.06 13.95 -8.74
N ASP A 14 2.79 14.01 -8.36
CA ASP A 14 2.01 15.18 -8.01
C ASP A 14 1.49 15.13 -6.56
N VAL A 15 2.17 14.38 -5.69
CA VAL A 15 1.81 14.25 -4.28
C VAL A 15 2.35 15.44 -3.50
N GLY A 16 1.44 16.16 -2.84
CA GLY A 16 1.78 17.24 -1.92
C GLY A 16 2.45 16.75 -0.63
N PRO A 17 2.77 17.65 0.31
CA PRO A 17 3.28 17.24 1.63
C PRO A 17 2.24 16.37 2.35
N LEU A 18 2.71 15.27 2.96
CA LEU A 18 1.90 14.34 3.75
C LEU A 18 2.32 14.39 5.22
N ASP A 19 1.33 14.28 6.11
CA ASP A 19 1.56 14.32 7.55
C ASP A 19 1.95 12.94 8.10
N GLY A 20 2.80 12.96 9.12
CA GLY A 20 3.16 11.78 9.91
C GLY A 20 4.51 11.18 9.59
N GLU A 21 4.85 10.11 10.31
CA GLU A 21 6.05 9.31 10.06
C GLU A 21 5.75 8.37 8.88
N LEU A 22 6.23 8.74 7.70
CA LEU A 22 5.93 8.03 6.45
C LEU A 22 6.64 6.69 6.39
N ALA A 23 5.91 5.65 6.01
CA ALA A 23 6.38 4.28 5.83
C ALA A 23 5.72 3.64 4.60
N ILE A 24 6.25 2.51 4.16
CA ILE A 24 5.68 1.67 3.10
C ILE A 24 5.53 0.23 3.59
N SER A 25 4.69 -0.56 2.93
CA SER A 25 4.62 -2.01 3.18
C SER A 25 5.62 -2.77 2.32
N ALA A 26 6.09 -3.92 2.81
CA ALA A 26 6.80 -4.90 1.99
C ALA A 26 5.98 -5.34 0.76
N ILE A 27 4.65 -5.26 0.83
CA ILE A 27 3.75 -5.49 -0.31
C ILE A 27 4.00 -4.46 -1.43
N THR A 28 4.09 -3.17 -1.08
CA THR A 28 4.43 -2.10 -2.03
C THR A 28 5.79 -2.33 -2.67
N VAL A 29 6.78 -2.80 -1.90
CA VAL A 29 8.09 -3.17 -2.45
C VAL A 29 7.96 -4.33 -3.45
N ALA A 30 7.17 -5.35 -3.13
CA ALA A 30 6.93 -6.48 -4.03
C ALA A 30 6.25 -6.04 -5.34
N GLU A 31 5.25 -5.16 -5.28
CA GLU A 31 4.59 -4.61 -6.47
C GLU A 31 5.56 -3.81 -7.35
N MET A 32 6.46 -3.04 -6.74
CA MET A 32 7.49 -2.29 -7.44
C MET A 32 8.49 -3.22 -8.15
N HIS A 33 8.94 -4.30 -7.49
CA HIS A 33 9.78 -5.33 -8.12
C HIS A 33 9.08 -5.97 -9.31
N PHE A 34 7.82 -6.39 -9.14
CA PHE A 34 7.02 -6.96 -10.23
C PHE A 34 6.91 -5.97 -11.40
N GLY A 35 6.63 -4.70 -11.11
CA GLY A 35 6.55 -3.63 -12.10
C GLY A 35 7.84 -3.47 -12.92
N VAL A 36 9.02 -3.63 -12.32
CA VAL A 36 10.30 -3.60 -13.04
C VAL A 36 10.39 -4.78 -14.02
N LEU A 37 10.08 -5.99 -13.55
CA LEU A 37 10.25 -7.22 -14.32
C LEU A 37 9.29 -7.32 -15.51
N VAL A 38 8.07 -6.81 -15.38
CA VAL A 38 7.07 -6.83 -16.47
C VAL A 38 7.13 -5.63 -17.42
N ALA A 39 8.08 -4.71 -17.21
CA ALA A 39 8.24 -3.54 -18.07
C ALA A 39 8.60 -3.95 -19.52
N LYS A 40 7.83 -3.41 -20.48
CA LYS A 40 7.89 -3.79 -21.90
C LYS A 40 9.08 -3.21 -22.66
N THR A 41 9.58 -2.05 -22.25
CA THR A 41 10.72 -1.39 -22.91
C THR A 41 11.87 -1.15 -21.93
N PRO A 42 13.12 -1.09 -22.42
CA PRO A 42 14.28 -0.79 -21.59
C PRO A 42 14.16 0.54 -20.82
N GLU A 43 13.57 1.56 -21.44
CA GLU A 43 13.42 2.90 -20.87
C GLU A 43 12.46 2.88 -19.67
N VAL A 44 11.30 2.24 -19.84
CA VAL A 44 10.32 2.06 -18.74
C VAL A 44 10.91 1.22 -17.61
N ARG A 45 11.70 0.18 -17.94
CA ARG A 45 12.36 -0.67 -16.94
C ARG A 45 13.38 0.13 -16.13
N ALA A 46 14.23 0.90 -16.80
CA ALA A 46 15.24 1.73 -16.13
C ALA A 46 14.59 2.75 -15.18
N GLU A 47 13.52 3.39 -15.62
CA GLU A 47 12.76 4.33 -14.80
C GLU A 47 12.12 3.67 -13.57
N ARG A 48 11.46 2.51 -13.73
CA ARG A 48 10.88 1.76 -12.60
C ARG A 48 11.95 1.27 -11.62
N LEU A 49 13.08 0.79 -12.13
CA LEU A 49 14.21 0.34 -11.30
C LEU A 49 14.79 1.51 -10.49
N ARG A 50 14.96 2.68 -11.12
CA ARG A 50 15.40 3.90 -10.46
C ARG A 50 14.47 4.28 -9.30
N ARG A 51 13.15 4.23 -9.50
CA ARG A 51 12.15 4.49 -8.45
C ARG A 51 12.25 3.49 -7.30
N LEU A 52 12.31 2.19 -7.61
CA LEU A 52 12.46 1.13 -6.61
C LEU A 52 13.72 1.34 -5.75
N LEU A 53 14.86 1.65 -6.37
CA LEU A 53 16.12 1.89 -5.66
C LEU A 53 16.07 3.13 -4.78
N VAL A 54 15.40 4.20 -5.21
CA VAL A 54 15.17 5.38 -4.36
C VAL A 54 14.32 4.99 -3.16
N LEU A 55 13.20 4.32 -3.41
CA LEU A 55 12.27 3.90 -2.37
C LEU A 55 12.93 3.00 -1.31
N GLN A 56 13.72 2.01 -1.71
CA GLN A 56 14.44 1.12 -0.78
C GLN A 56 15.54 1.82 0.04
N ARG A 57 16.04 2.98 -0.42
CA ARG A 57 16.97 3.80 0.35
C ARG A 57 16.26 4.77 1.30
N THR A 58 15.06 5.21 0.92
CA THR A 58 14.30 6.21 1.67
C THR A 58 13.51 5.58 2.81
N PHE A 59 12.97 4.38 2.60
CA PHE A 59 12.06 3.74 3.55
C PHE A 59 12.59 2.38 4.02
N ASP A 60 12.43 2.13 5.32
CA ASP A 60 12.43 0.77 5.86
C ASP A 60 11.00 0.23 5.76
N ALA A 61 10.82 -0.82 4.95
CA ALA A 61 9.49 -1.34 4.63
C ALA A 61 8.93 -2.16 5.78
N LEU A 62 7.69 -1.88 6.19
CA LEU A 62 7.01 -2.64 7.23
C LEU A 62 6.78 -4.08 6.75
N PRO A 63 7.17 -5.10 7.56
CA PRO A 63 7.05 -6.49 7.16
C PRO A 63 5.59 -6.95 7.12
N VAL A 64 5.36 -8.06 6.43
CA VAL A 64 4.11 -8.82 6.55
C VAL A 64 4.39 -9.95 7.53
N ASP A 65 3.96 -9.75 8.77
CA ASP A 65 4.15 -10.66 9.90
C ASP A 65 2.81 -11.17 10.45
N ASP A 66 2.84 -11.85 11.59
CA ASP A 66 1.65 -12.41 12.23
C ASP A 66 0.61 -11.34 12.60
N ALA A 67 1.03 -10.14 12.99
CA ALA A 67 0.12 -9.04 13.33
C ALA A 67 -0.61 -8.50 12.08
N VAL A 68 0.08 -8.49 10.93
CA VAL A 68 -0.55 -8.20 9.63
C VAL A 68 -1.53 -9.31 9.24
N ALA A 69 -1.17 -10.58 9.43
CA ALA A 69 -2.04 -11.72 9.14
C ALA A 69 -3.33 -11.67 9.98
N ASP A 70 -3.23 -11.40 11.28
CA ASP A 70 -4.38 -11.22 12.17
C ASP A 70 -5.25 -10.02 11.76
N SER A 71 -4.62 -8.97 11.24
CA SER A 71 -5.33 -7.79 10.74
C SER A 71 -6.01 -7.99 9.40
N TYR A 72 -5.52 -8.91 8.56
CA TYR A 72 -6.08 -9.19 7.24
C TYR A 72 -7.49 -9.77 7.32
N GLY A 73 -7.76 -10.66 8.27
CA GLY A 73 -9.07 -11.31 8.43
C GLY A 73 -10.23 -10.31 8.55
N PRO A 74 -10.22 -9.40 9.54
CA PRO A 74 -11.22 -8.35 9.68
C PRO A 74 -11.34 -7.43 8.46
N VAL A 75 -10.21 -7.04 7.86
CA VAL A 75 -10.17 -6.19 6.66
C VAL A 75 -10.86 -6.88 5.47
N ALA A 76 -10.50 -8.13 5.17
CA ALA A 76 -11.10 -8.88 4.07
C ALA A 76 -12.59 -9.17 4.31
N ALA A 77 -13.00 -9.45 5.56
CA ALA A 77 -14.39 -9.64 5.92
C ALA A 77 -15.21 -8.35 5.73
N ALA A 78 -14.67 -7.19 6.12
CA ALA A 78 -15.33 -5.91 5.92
C ALA A 78 -15.55 -5.58 4.43
N VAL A 79 -14.54 -5.79 3.58
CA VAL A 79 -14.67 -5.61 2.12
C VAL A 79 -15.69 -6.58 1.51
N THR A 80 -15.76 -7.82 2.01
CA THR A 80 -16.78 -8.79 1.58
C THR A 80 -18.19 -8.31 1.92
N ARG A 81 -18.41 -7.81 3.14
CA ARG A 81 -19.71 -7.25 3.56
C ARG A 81 -20.11 -6.01 2.76
N ALA A 82 -19.14 -5.24 2.28
CA ALA A 82 -19.36 -4.12 1.37
C ALA A 82 -19.68 -4.55 -0.08
N GLY A 83 -19.88 -5.85 -0.35
CA GLY A 83 -20.28 -6.38 -1.65
C GLY A 83 -19.13 -6.52 -2.65
N ARG A 84 -17.88 -6.51 -2.19
CA ARG A 84 -16.68 -6.56 -3.05
C ARG A 84 -15.97 -7.89 -2.92
N GLN A 85 -15.10 -8.19 -3.89
CA GLN A 85 -14.34 -9.45 -3.96
C GLN A 85 -12.92 -9.27 -3.39
N PRO A 86 -12.59 -9.81 -2.21
CA PRO A 86 -11.28 -9.63 -1.60
C PRO A 86 -10.12 -10.22 -2.42
N ARG A 87 -10.35 -11.36 -3.09
CA ARG A 87 -9.30 -12.06 -3.85
C ARG A 87 -8.74 -11.25 -5.01
N ALA A 88 -9.56 -10.39 -5.63
CA ALA A 88 -9.09 -9.51 -6.72
C ALA A 88 -8.20 -8.37 -6.22
N ARG A 89 -8.11 -8.16 -4.91
CA ARG A 89 -7.48 -7.02 -4.24
C ARG A 89 -6.57 -7.45 -3.09
N SER A 90 -6.09 -8.70 -3.11
CA SER A 90 -5.36 -9.27 -1.98
C SER A 90 -4.14 -8.44 -1.58
N MET A 91 -3.45 -7.84 -2.55
CA MET A 91 -2.31 -6.95 -2.31
C MET A 91 -2.75 -5.66 -1.60
N ASP A 92 -3.77 -4.98 -2.11
CA ASP A 92 -4.33 -3.77 -1.48
C ASP A 92 -4.82 -4.05 -0.06
N LEU A 93 -5.49 -5.19 0.16
CA LEU A 93 -5.98 -5.58 1.48
C LEU A 93 -4.84 -5.93 2.44
N LEU A 94 -3.72 -6.49 1.95
CA LEU A 94 -2.53 -6.66 2.77
C LEU A 94 -1.89 -5.32 3.12
N ILE A 95 -1.88 -4.34 2.22
CA ILE A 95 -1.42 -2.97 2.53
C ILE A 95 -2.31 -2.34 3.62
N ALA A 96 -3.63 -2.45 3.50
CA ALA A 96 -4.56 -1.97 4.53
C ALA A 96 -4.39 -2.72 5.87
N ALA A 97 -4.16 -4.04 5.82
CA ALA A 97 -3.88 -4.83 7.00
C ALA A 97 -2.56 -4.42 7.67
N THR A 98 -1.51 -4.12 6.89
CA THR A 98 -0.26 -3.55 7.40
C THR A 98 -0.52 -2.20 8.08
N ALA A 99 -1.32 -1.32 7.47
CA ALA A 99 -1.66 -0.03 8.09
C ALA A 99 -2.36 -0.24 9.43
N ARG A 100 -3.35 -1.13 9.49
CA ARG A 100 -4.06 -1.48 10.72
C ARG A 100 -3.14 -2.05 11.80
N ALA A 101 -2.31 -3.03 11.45
CA ALA A 101 -1.41 -3.71 12.39
C ALA A 101 -0.43 -2.73 13.06
N HIS A 102 0.01 -1.71 12.31
CA HIS A 102 0.93 -0.70 12.82
C HIS A 102 0.24 0.59 13.30
N SER A 103 -1.09 0.59 13.47
CA SER A 103 -1.87 1.77 13.86
C SER A 103 -1.54 3.02 13.01
N ALA A 104 -1.34 2.80 11.71
CA ALA A 104 -0.97 3.80 10.75
C ALA A 104 -2.18 4.24 9.92
N ARG A 105 -2.20 5.52 9.56
CA ARG A 105 -3.08 6.04 8.50
C ARG A 105 -2.64 5.47 7.15
N LEU A 106 -3.58 5.15 6.26
CA LEU A 106 -3.29 4.74 4.88
C LEU A 106 -3.53 5.90 3.91
N TYR A 107 -2.47 6.39 3.28
CA TYR A 107 -2.57 7.32 2.16
C TYR A 107 -2.69 6.56 0.84
N THR A 108 -3.69 6.85 0.03
CA THR A 108 -3.94 6.17 -1.25
C THR A 108 -4.59 7.09 -2.29
N ARG A 109 -4.28 6.88 -3.56
CA ARG A 109 -5.04 7.49 -4.68
C ARG A 109 -6.29 6.70 -5.06
N ASN A 110 -6.43 5.49 -4.52
CA ASN A 110 -7.50 4.55 -4.80
C ASN A 110 -8.39 4.37 -3.57
N ALA A 111 -8.72 5.46 -2.86
CA ALA A 111 -9.51 5.40 -1.62
C ALA A 111 -10.84 4.66 -1.81
N ALA A 112 -11.42 4.76 -3.01
CA ALA A 112 -12.59 4.01 -3.40
C ALA A 112 -12.42 2.51 -3.17
N ASP A 113 -11.23 1.92 -3.33
CA ASP A 113 -10.97 0.48 -3.17
C ASP A 113 -11.03 -0.03 -1.73
N PHE A 114 -10.94 0.89 -0.76
CA PHE A 114 -10.98 0.61 0.67
C PHE A 114 -12.32 0.95 1.34
N ALA A 115 -13.34 1.32 0.55
CA ALA A 115 -14.67 1.60 1.07
C ALA A 115 -15.22 0.45 1.95
N GLY A 116 -15.71 0.80 3.14
CA GLY A 116 -16.18 -0.16 4.15
C GLY A 116 -15.11 -0.56 5.18
N LEU A 117 -13.92 0.02 5.13
CA LEU A 117 -12.85 -0.15 6.13
C LEU A 117 -12.75 1.00 7.13
N ASP A 118 -13.69 1.94 7.12
CA ASP A 118 -13.64 3.21 7.87
C ASP A 118 -13.47 3.01 9.39
N ASP A 119 -14.03 1.93 9.95
CA ASP A 119 -13.89 1.57 11.37
C ASP A 119 -12.60 0.79 11.71
N LEU A 120 -11.80 0.43 10.69
CA LEU A 120 -10.63 -0.44 10.83
C LEU A 120 -9.32 0.26 10.48
N VAL A 121 -9.34 1.18 9.51
CA VAL A 121 -8.17 1.89 8.99
C VAL A 121 -8.57 3.33 8.68
N ASP A 122 -7.78 4.29 9.17
CA ASP A 122 -7.90 5.70 8.75
C ASP A 122 -7.36 5.84 7.32
N VAL A 123 -8.25 5.85 6.33
CA VAL A 123 -7.91 5.96 4.91
C VAL A 123 -8.02 7.41 4.45
N VAL A 124 -6.95 7.96 3.91
CA VAL A 124 -6.89 9.33 3.40
C VAL A 124 -6.57 9.34 1.91
N ALA A 125 -7.49 9.91 1.14
CA ALA A 125 -7.30 10.12 -0.30
C ALA A 125 -6.28 11.22 -0.57
N VAL A 126 -5.42 11.02 -1.57
CA VAL A 126 -4.40 11.98 -2.03
C VAL A 126 -4.51 12.24 -3.53
#